data_AF-A0A1Y2AUW7-F1
#
_entry.id   AF-A0A1Y2AUW7-F1
#
_cell.length_a   1.000
_cell.length_b   1.000
_cell.length_c   1.000
_cell.angle_alpha   90.00
_cell.angle_beta   90.00
_cell.angle_gamma   90.00
#
_symmetry.space_group_name_H-M   'P 1'
#
loop_
_entity.id
_entity.type
_entity.pdbx_description
1 polymer ?
#
loop_
_entity_poly.entity_id
_entity_poly.type
_entity_poly.pdbx_seq_one_letter_code
_entity_poly.pdbx_strand_id
1 'polypeptide(L)'
;MIYGNPPFASIPGGPLPRMNVIADPAHEIQYPDQALPRASVGADGQAIDVSAMAVPVPLTAIDTMRRCLAYRKEHRLTIPELLRHPFLRPEHRDLPAIPPDATTITKSQMALLVNFVLRSNRLPVMSEQDRTAEDLFAQLVDQNSD
;
A
#
# COMPACT_ATOMS: atom_id res chain seq x y z
N MET A 1 -6.12 13.78 -1.56
CA MET A 1 -5.33 14.93 -2.10
C MET A 1 -4.04 15.04 -1.30
N ILE A 2 -2.89 15.34 -1.92
CA ILE A 2 -1.56 15.32 -1.25
C ILE A 2 -1.11 16.74 -0.86
N TYR A 3 -0.79 17.61 -1.83
CA TYR A 3 -0.22 18.95 -1.55
C TYR A 3 -1.26 20.08 -1.42
N GLY A 4 -2.55 19.77 -1.36
CA GLY A 4 -3.63 20.75 -1.22
C GLY A 4 -3.92 21.65 -2.44
N ASN A 5 -2.97 21.85 -3.36
CA ASN A 5 -3.14 22.61 -4.61
C ASN A 5 -2.82 21.77 -5.85
N PRO A 6 -3.45 22.05 -7.01
CA PRO A 6 -3.02 21.50 -8.29
C PRO A 6 -1.58 21.92 -8.66
N PRO A 7 -0.85 21.12 -9.45
CA PRO A 7 0.57 21.38 -9.80
C PRO A 7 0.86 22.77 -10.36
N PHE A 8 -0.08 23.33 -11.13
CA PHE A 8 0.08 24.61 -11.85
C PHE A 8 -0.61 25.79 -11.16
N ALA A 9 -1.08 25.62 -9.91
CA ALA A 9 -1.89 26.63 -9.23
C ALA A 9 -1.10 27.90 -8.87
N SER A 10 0.21 27.78 -8.61
CA SER A 10 1.10 28.89 -8.25
C SER A 10 1.44 29.82 -9.42
N ILE A 11 1.16 29.41 -10.67
CA ILE A 11 1.47 30.21 -11.85
C ILE A 11 0.51 31.41 -11.92
N PRO A 12 1.03 32.65 -11.87
CA PRO A 12 0.24 33.87 -11.91
C PRO A 12 -0.24 34.17 -13.34
N GLY A 13 -1.16 35.13 -13.48
CA GLY A 13 -1.59 35.64 -14.80
C GLY A 13 -2.76 34.89 -15.44
N GLY A 14 -3.47 34.03 -14.68
CA GLY A 14 -4.73 33.42 -15.13
C GLY A 14 -4.56 32.15 -15.99
N PRO A 15 -5.59 31.75 -16.76
CA PRO A 15 -5.60 30.46 -17.46
C PRO A 15 -4.57 30.33 -18.60
N LEU A 16 -4.35 31.39 -19.38
CA LEU A 16 -3.48 31.31 -20.57
C LEU A 16 -2.01 31.04 -20.22
N PRO A 17 -1.38 31.75 -19.25
CA PRO A 17 -0.02 31.41 -18.81
C PRO A 17 0.09 29.99 -18.27
N ARG A 18 -0.93 29.52 -17.53
CA ARG A 18 -0.97 28.13 -17.03
C ARG A 18 -1.00 27.12 -18.18
N MET A 19 -1.81 27.36 -19.20
CA MET A 19 -1.87 26.49 -20.38
C MET A 19 -0.52 26.43 -21.11
N ASN A 20 0.17 27.56 -21.26
CA ASN A 20 1.49 27.59 -21.89
C ASN A 20 2.50 26.76 -21.12
N VAL A 21 2.50 26.85 -19.79
CA VAL A 21 3.40 26.05 -18.93
C VAL A 21 3.03 24.57 -18.93
N ILE A 22 1.73 24.23 -18.95
CA ILE A 22 1.26 22.84 -19.09
C ILE A 22 1.73 22.22 -20.42
N ALA A 23 1.77 23.03 -21.48
CA ALA A 23 2.19 22.61 -22.81
C ALA A 23 3.71 22.57 -23.00
N ASP A 24 4.48 23.13 -22.06
CA ASP A 24 5.94 23.19 -22.12
C ASP A 24 6.57 21.88 -21.59
N PRO A 25 7.26 21.09 -22.44
CA PRO A 25 7.94 19.88 -21.99
C PRO A 25 9.18 20.15 -21.11
N ALA A 26 9.71 21.38 -21.12
CA ALA A 26 10.84 21.76 -20.27
C ALA A 26 10.39 22.18 -18.86
N HIS A 27 9.09 22.36 -18.65
CA HIS A 27 8.57 22.65 -17.32
C HIS A 27 8.49 21.39 -16.46
N GLU A 28 9.18 21.41 -15.32
CA GLU A 28 9.16 20.32 -14.35
C GLU A 28 8.17 20.58 -13.22
N ILE A 29 7.30 19.60 -12.98
CA ILE A 29 6.40 19.61 -11.82
C ILE A 29 7.21 19.23 -10.57
N GLN A 30 7.08 20.03 -9.52
CA GLN A 30 7.71 19.74 -8.23
C GLN A 30 6.89 18.73 -7.42
N TYR A 31 7.58 17.77 -6.80
CA TYR A 31 7.00 16.78 -5.89
C TYR A 31 7.78 16.76 -4.58
N PRO A 32 7.52 17.71 -3.66
CA PRO A 32 8.19 17.75 -2.35
C PRO A 32 7.95 16.46 -1.56
N ASP A 33 8.95 16.05 -0.77
CA ASP A 33 8.86 14.91 0.14
C ASP A 33 7.99 15.19 1.38
N GLN A 34 7.63 16.45 1.60
CA GLN A 34 6.76 16.90 2.68
C GLN A 34 5.55 17.66 2.15
N ALA A 35 4.37 17.36 2.69
CA ALA A 35 3.14 18.09 2.47
C ALA A 35 2.94 19.08 3.62
N LEU A 36 2.82 20.36 3.27
CA LEU A 36 2.51 21.41 4.23
C LEU A 36 0.99 21.59 4.31
N PRO A 37 0.40 21.65 5.51
CA PRO A 37 -0.99 22.03 5.65
C PRO A 37 -1.23 23.42 5.07
N ARG A 38 -2.45 23.66 4.56
CA ARG A 38 -2.84 25.03 4.27
C ARG A 38 -2.87 25.79 5.59
N ALA A 39 -2.08 26.85 5.70
CA ALA A 39 -2.08 27.71 6.87
C ALA A 39 -3.51 28.13 7.21
N SER A 40 -4.02 27.62 8.33
CA SER A 40 -5.17 28.18 9.00
C SER A 40 -4.68 29.34 9.85
N VAL A 41 -5.28 30.52 9.69
CA VAL A 41 -5.10 31.60 10.66
C VAL A 41 -5.66 31.08 11.98
N GLY A 42 -4.85 31.06 13.04
CA GLY A 42 -5.35 30.71 14.37
C GLY A 42 -6.49 31.65 14.77
N ALA A 43 -7.41 31.20 15.60
CA ALA A 43 -8.53 32.02 16.09
C ALA A 43 -8.07 33.36 16.70
N ASP A 44 -6.83 33.40 17.19
CA ASP A 44 -6.20 34.54 17.86
C ASP A 44 -5.35 35.41 16.92
N GLY A 45 -5.38 35.16 15.60
CA GLY A 45 -4.64 35.93 14.59
C GLY A 45 -3.13 35.70 14.56
N GLN A 46 -2.59 34.79 15.39
CA GLN A 46 -1.18 34.41 15.33
C GLN A 46 -0.89 33.48 14.14
N ALA A 47 0.25 33.73 13.50
CA ALA A 47 0.79 32.87 12.45
C ALA A 47 1.18 31.53 13.07
N ILE A 48 0.49 30.46 12.67
CA ILE A 48 0.88 29.09 13.00
C ILE A 48 2.13 28.76 12.19
N ASP A 49 3.17 28.24 12.84
CA ASP A 49 4.33 27.70 12.15
C ASP A 49 3.92 26.43 11.37
N VAL A 50 3.64 26.61 10.08
CA VAL A 50 3.16 25.57 9.16
C VAL A 50 4.21 24.47 8.98
N SER A 51 5.49 24.80 9.17
CA SER A 51 6.61 23.87 9.02
C SER A 51 6.58 22.79 10.08
N ALA A 52 6.17 23.14 11.31
CA ALA A 52 6.02 22.19 12.41
C ALA A 52 4.91 21.15 12.17
N MET A 53 4.00 21.40 11.23
CA MET A 53 2.90 20.50 10.88
C MET A 53 3.12 19.76 9.56
N ALA A 54 4.36 19.77 9.02
CA ALA A 54 4.69 19.07 7.80
C ALA A 54 4.46 17.56 7.92
N VAL A 55 3.78 16.97 6.93
CA VAL A 55 3.52 15.52 6.86
C VAL A 55 4.38 14.90 5.77
N PRO A 56 5.15 13.84 6.05
CA PRO A 56 5.94 13.17 5.02
C PRO A 56 5.04 12.52 3.97
N VAL A 57 5.40 12.67 2.71
CA VAL A 57 4.71 12.07 1.56
C VAL A 57 5.38 10.75 1.21
N PRO A 58 4.63 9.62 1.15
CA PRO A 58 5.20 8.34 0.75
C PRO A 58 5.84 8.39 -0.64
N LEU A 59 7.02 7.78 -0.81
CA LEU A 59 7.71 7.71 -2.10
C LEU A 59 6.86 7.05 -3.20
N THR A 60 6.04 6.05 -2.82
CA THR A 60 5.08 5.41 -3.74
C THR A 60 4.01 6.38 -4.21
N ALA A 61 3.59 7.34 -3.38
CA ALA A 61 2.66 8.39 -3.76
C ALA A 61 3.30 9.35 -4.77
N ILE A 62 4.56 9.74 -4.53
CA ILE A 62 5.35 10.57 -5.44
C ILE A 62 5.54 9.89 -6.79
N ASP A 63 5.91 8.60 -6.81
CA ASP A 63 6.05 7.83 -8.05
C ASP A 63 4.73 7.76 -8.83
N THR A 64 3.62 7.50 -8.13
CA THR A 64 2.27 7.50 -8.73
C THR A 64 1.97 8.86 -9.39
N MET A 65 2.20 9.96 -8.66
CA MET A 65 1.93 11.30 -9.17
C MET A 65 2.79 11.65 -10.38
N ARG A 66 4.09 11.31 -10.36
CA ARG A 66 5.02 11.53 -11.49
C ARG A 66 4.54 10.82 -12.74
N ARG A 67 4.16 9.54 -12.63
CA ARG A 67 3.68 8.77 -13.78
C ARG A 67 2.34 9.30 -14.28
N CYS A 68 1.39 9.60 -13.40
CA CYS A 68 0.08 10.13 -13.82
C CYS A 68 0.17 11.49 -14.53
N LEU A 69 1.14 12.34 -14.15
CA LEU A 69 1.31 13.69 -14.67
C LEU A 69 2.43 13.81 -15.71
N ALA A 70 2.97 12.69 -16.20
CA ALA A 70 4.01 12.71 -17.22
C ALA A 70 3.53 13.45 -18.48
N TYR A 71 4.39 14.30 -19.06
CA TYR A 71 4.01 15.16 -20.20
C TYR A 71 3.48 14.33 -21.38
N ARG A 72 4.26 13.32 -21.80
CA ARG A 72 3.89 12.39 -22.88
C ARG A 72 2.88 11.37 -22.37
N LYS A 73 1.80 11.17 -23.13
CA LYS A 73 0.72 10.25 -22.75
C LYS A 73 1.21 8.80 -22.63
N GLU A 74 2.22 8.43 -23.40
CA GLU A 74 2.80 7.08 -23.47
C GLU A 74 3.56 6.71 -22.18
N HIS A 75 3.96 7.71 -21.41
CA HIS A 75 4.61 7.52 -20.11
C HIS A 75 3.63 7.58 -18.94
N ARG A 76 2.34 7.85 -19.22
CA ARG A 76 1.31 7.90 -18.18
C ARG A 76 0.82 6.51 -17.85
N LEU A 77 0.64 6.26 -16.56
CA LEU A 77 -0.06 5.06 -16.11
C LEU A 77 -1.48 5.05 -16.67
N THR A 78 -1.87 3.92 -17.22
CA THR A 78 -3.27 3.61 -17.47
C THR A 78 -3.99 3.31 -16.17
N ILE A 79 -5.33 3.39 -16.16
CA ILE A 79 -6.13 3.07 -14.98
C ILE A 79 -5.87 1.65 -14.45
N PRO A 80 -5.81 0.59 -15.29
CA PRO A 80 -5.49 -0.76 -14.80
C PRO A 80 -4.11 -0.87 -14.15
N GLU A 81 -3.09 -0.18 -14.68
CA GLU A 81 -1.75 -0.17 -14.09
C GLU A 81 -1.73 0.60 -12.77
N LEU A 82 -2.43 1.73 -12.70
CA LEU A 82 -2.57 2.52 -11.49
C LEU A 82 -3.22 1.71 -10.35
N LEU A 83 -4.27 0.94 -10.65
CA LEU A 83 -4.94 0.08 -9.67
C LEU A 83 -4.05 -1.05 -9.12
N ARG A 84 -2.96 -1.38 -9.82
CA ARG A 84 -1.95 -2.35 -9.38
C ARG A 84 -0.77 -1.69 -8.66
N HIS A 85 -0.71 -0.35 -8.64
CA HIS A 85 0.41 0.39 -8.10
C HIS A 85 0.51 0.23 -6.56
N PRO A 86 1.72 0.11 -5.98
CA PRO A 86 1.91 -0.08 -4.53
C PRO A 86 1.29 1.01 -3.66
N PHE A 87 1.08 2.20 -4.22
CA PHE A 87 0.40 3.29 -3.52
C PHE A 87 -1.09 3.01 -3.25
N LEU A 88 -1.78 2.36 -4.20
CA LEU A 88 -3.20 2.02 -4.06
C LEU A 88 -3.42 0.60 -3.52
N ARG A 89 -2.39 -0.25 -3.59
CA ARG A 89 -2.39 -1.61 -3.04
C ARG A 89 -1.29 -1.77 -1.97
N PRO A 90 -1.48 -1.20 -0.77
CA PRO A 90 -0.54 -1.39 0.32
C PRO A 90 -0.53 -2.83 0.86
N GLU A 91 -1.54 -3.66 0.56
CA GLU A 91 -1.64 -5.06 1.02
C GLU A 91 -0.60 -5.99 0.37
N HIS A 92 0.03 -5.55 -0.73
CA HIS A 92 1.19 -6.23 -1.32
C HIS A 92 2.53 -5.63 -0.86
N ARG A 93 2.54 -4.78 0.18
CA ARG A 93 3.78 -4.55 0.94
C ARG A 93 4.06 -5.87 1.62
N ASP A 94 5.10 -6.56 1.16
CA ASP A 94 6.05 -7.38 1.91
C ASP A 94 5.66 -7.67 3.37
N LEU A 95 4.48 -8.24 3.60
CA LEU A 95 4.28 -9.09 4.75
C LEU A 95 5.21 -10.26 4.40
N PRO A 96 6.21 -10.59 5.24
CA PRO A 96 6.71 -11.95 5.15
C PRO A 96 5.46 -12.82 5.21
N ALA A 97 5.29 -13.72 4.24
CA ALA A 97 4.14 -14.63 4.16
C ALA A 97 3.94 -15.47 5.45
N ILE A 98 4.86 -15.31 6.41
CA ILE A 98 4.97 -15.95 7.69
C ILE A 98 4.96 -14.82 8.75
N PRO A 99 3.86 -14.65 9.50
CA PRO A 99 3.83 -13.82 10.71
C PRO A 99 5.05 -14.12 11.60
N PRO A 100 5.60 -13.16 12.36
CA PRO A 100 6.75 -13.41 13.23
C PRO A 100 6.48 -14.47 14.31
N ASP A 101 5.20 -14.70 14.65
CA ASP A 101 4.75 -15.72 15.61
C ASP A 101 4.36 -17.05 14.93
N ALA A 102 4.50 -17.15 13.60
CA ALA A 102 4.12 -18.36 12.89
C ALA A 102 5.16 -19.47 13.10
N THR A 103 4.66 -20.67 13.38
CA THR A 103 5.47 -21.87 13.59
C THR A 103 5.37 -22.78 12.38
N THR A 104 6.50 -23.22 11.85
CA THR A 104 6.54 -24.24 10.79
C THR A 104 6.14 -25.60 11.37
N ILE A 105 5.13 -26.23 10.80
CA ILE A 105 4.67 -27.56 11.21
C ILE A 105 4.96 -28.58 10.11
N THR A 106 5.49 -29.75 10.48
CA THR A 106 5.66 -30.87 9.56
C THR A 106 4.38 -31.71 9.46
N LYS A 107 4.28 -32.55 8.43
CA LYS A 107 3.15 -33.48 8.25
C LYS A 107 2.93 -34.40 9.46
N SER A 108 4.01 -34.91 10.06
CA SER A 108 3.92 -35.75 11.27
C SER A 108 3.48 -34.96 12.50
N GLN A 109 3.91 -33.70 12.63
CA GLN A 109 3.47 -32.83 13.70
C GLN A 109 1.99 -32.45 13.57
N MET A 110 1.47 -32.29 12.35
CA MET A 110 0.04 -32.10 12.11
C MET A 110 -0.79 -33.30 12.61
N ALA A 111 -0.35 -34.52 12.33
CA ALA A 111 -1.02 -35.73 12.83
C ALA A 111 -1.05 -35.79 14.37
N LEU A 112 0.02 -35.37 15.04
CA LEU A 112 0.07 -35.26 16.50
C LEU A 112 -0.94 -34.22 17.03
N LEU A 113 -1.05 -33.07 16.35
CA LEU A 113 -1.96 -31.98 16.72
C LEU A 113 -3.42 -32.39 16.56
N VAL A 114 -3.77 -33.05 15.45
CA VAL A 114 -5.12 -33.61 15.22
C VAL A 114 -5.46 -34.62 16.32
N ASN A 115 -4.55 -35.56 16.61
CA ASN A 115 -4.76 -36.55 17.67
C ASN A 115 -4.87 -35.93 19.06
N PHE A 116 -4.14 -34.84 19.33
CA PHE A 116 -4.27 -34.08 20.57
C PHE A 116 -5.67 -33.46 20.69
N VAL A 117 -6.15 -32.77 19.65
CA VAL A 117 -7.49 -32.15 19.65
C VAL A 117 -8.60 -33.18 19.78
N LEU A 118 -8.50 -34.32 19.10
CA LEU A 118 -9.47 -35.41 19.22
C LEU A 118 -9.54 -35.94 20.66
N ARG A 119 -8.38 -36.17 21.29
CA ARG A 119 -8.30 -36.58 22.70
C ARG A 119 -8.90 -35.54 23.64
N SER A 120 -8.58 -34.26 23.44
CA SER A 120 -9.12 -33.15 24.24
C SER A 120 -10.64 -33.05 24.15
N ASN A 121 -11.23 -33.42 23.01
CA ASN A 121 -12.67 -33.43 22.78
C ASN A 121 -13.34 -34.80 23.02
N ARG A 122 -12.63 -35.78 23.60
CA ARG A 122 -13.10 -37.15 23.87
C ARG A 122 -13.58 -37.90 22.61
N LEU A 123 -13.00 -37.58 21.46
CA LEU A 123 -13.23 -38.29 20.20
C LEU A 123 -12.22 -39.43 20.03
N PRO A 124 -12.54 -40.46 19.22
CA PRO A 124 -11.61 -41.54 18.90
C PRO A 124 -10.33 -41.00 18.28
N VAL A 125 -9.18 -41.52 18.72
CA VAL A 125 -7.88 -41.20 18.15
C VAL A 125 -7.81 -41.78 16.74
N MET A 126 -7.23 -41.04 15.80
CA MET A 126 -7.08 -41.53 14.43
C MET A 126 -6.08 -42.68 14.39
N SER A 127 -6.38 -43.69 13.57
CA SER A 127 -5.48 -44.81 13.32
C SER A 127 -4.33 -44.38 12.39
N GLU A 128 -3.23 -45.14 12.34
CA GLU A 128 -2.13 -44.85 11.40
C GLU A 128 -2.53 -44.90 9.91
N GLN A 129 -3.72 -45.44 9.60
CA GLN A 129 -4.26 -45.53 8.25
C GLN A 129 -5.17 -44.34 7.87
N ASP A 130 -5.50 -43.46 8.82
CA ASP A 130 -6.35 -42.30 8.58
C ASP A 130 -5.59 -41.15 7.90
N ARG A 131 -6.05 -40.76 6.72
CA ARG A 131 -5.41 -39.73 5.88
C ARG A 131 -5.86 -38.31 6.17
N THR A 132 -6.78 -38.12 7.11
CA THR A 132 -7.38 -36.82 7.44
C THR A 132 -6.35 -35.73 7.76
N ALA A 133 -5.30 -36.08 8.52
CA ALA A 133 -4.22 -35.15 8.83
C ALA A 133 -3.37 -34.79 7.59
N GLU A 134 -3.25 -35.72 6.63
CA GLU A 134 -2.56 -35.49 5.37
C GLU A 134 -3.37 -34.57 4.45
N ASP A 135 -4.68 -34.80 4.36
CA ASP A 135 -5.61 -34.01 3.54
C ASP A 135 -5.71 -32.56 4.06
N LEU A 136 -5.81 -32.38 5.38
CA LEU A 136 -5.78 -31.06 6.01
C LEU A 136 -4.47 -30.33 5.76
N PHE A 137 -3.34 -31.05 5.81
CA PHE A 137 -2.03 -30.47 5.52
C PHE A 137 -1.92 -30.04 4.04
N ALA A 138 -2.38 -30.89 3.11
CA ALA A 138 -2.41 -30.56 1.68
C ALA A 138 -3.28 -29.33 1.39
N GLN A 139 -4.47 -29.26 1.99
CA GLN A 139 -5.37 -28.12 1.83
C GLN A 139 -4.75 -26.80 2.36
N LEU A 140 -4.03 -26.86 3.47
CA LEU A 140 -3.31 -25.71 4.01
C LEU A 140 -2.13 -25.29 3.13
N VAL A 141 -1.44 -26.24 2.49
CA VAL A 141 -0.37 -25.92 1.52
C VAL A 141 -0.96 -25.22 0.31
N ASP A 142 -2.06 -25.71 -0.23
CA ASP A 142 -2.73 -25.10 -1.38
C ASP A 142 -3.22 -23.68 -1.06
N GLN A 143 -3.84 -23.47 0.11
CA GLN A 143 -4.30 -22.13 0.54
C GLN A 143 -3.19 -21.10 0.75
N ASN A 144 -1.98 -21.54 1.10
CA ASN A 144 -0.84 -20.66 1.32
C ASN A 144 0.01 -20.44 0.05
N SER A 145 -0.36 -21.06 -1.07
CA SER A 145 0.38 -20.99 -2.33
C SER A 145 -0.21 -20.01 -3.36
N ASP A 146 -1.36 -19.40 -3.07
CA ASP A 146 -2.03 -18.33 -3.84
C ASP A 146 -1.75 -16.93 -3.23
#